data_AF-A0A1C3H9J8-F1
#
_entry.id   AF-A0A1C3H9J8-F1
#
_cell.length_a   1.000
_cell.length_b   1.000
_cell.length_c   1.000
_cell.angle_alpha   90.00
_cell.angle_beta   90.00
_cell.angle_gamma   90.00
#
_symmetry.space_group_name_H-M   'P 1'
#
loop_
_entity.id
_entity.type
_entity.pdbx_description
1 polymer ?
#
loop_
_entity_poly.entity_id
_entity_poly.type
_entity_poly.pdbx_seq_one_letter_code
_entity_poly.pdbx_strand_id
1 'polypeptide(L)' 'MASREVDRYYVDSHGIRVHVIRWDIGENRVIFLRDGYEHGECFRSVENFNENFKRVDI' A
#
# COMPACT_ATOMS: atom_id res chain seq x y z
N MET A 1 -9.43 16.96 4.24
CA MET A 1 -8.18 16.18 4.05
C MET A 1 -8.43 15.20 2.92
N ALA A 2 -7.65 15.28 1.84
CA ALA A 2 -7.93 14.54 0.62
C ALA A 2 -7.37 13.11 0.74
N SER A 3 -8.21 12.10 0.57
CA SER A 3 -7.77 10.73 0.34
C SER A 3 -8.31 10.26 -1.00
N ARG A 4 -7.55 9.40 -1.66
CA ARG A 4 -7.90 8.85 -2.97
C ARG A 4 -7.93 7.33 -2.86
N GLU A 5 -9.09 6.75 -3.09
CA GLU A 5 -9.24 5.31 -3.24
C GLU A 5 -8.54 4.86 -4.52
N VAL A 6 -7.88 3.71 -4.43
CA VAL A 6 -7.15 3.09 -5.52
C VAL A 6 -7.35 1.58 -5.46
N ASP A 7 -7.14 0.93 -6.60
CA ASP A 7 -7.17 -0.52 -6.70
C ASP A 7 -5.92 -0.95 -7.48
N ARG A 8 -4.85 -1.25 -6.74
CA ARG A 8 -3.55 -1.60 -7.33
C ARG A 8 -2.84 -2.63 -6.49
N TYR A 9 -2.16 -3.56 -7.16
CA TYR A 9 -1.35 -4.58 -6.50
C TYR A 9 0.13 -4.22 -6.54
N TYR A 10 0.80 -4.49 -5.44
CA TYR A 10 2.24 -4.32 -5.27
C TYR A 10 2.81 -5.55 -4.58
N VAL A 11 4.12 -5.68 -4.63
CA VAL A 11 4.89 -6.66 -3.89
C VAL A 11 5.84 -5.92 -2.97
N ASP A 12 5.85 -6.29 -1.68
CA ASP A 12 6.78 -5.72 -0.70
C ASP A 12 8.22 -6.23 -0.90
N SER A 13 9.16 -5.71 -0.12
CA SER A 13 10.58 -6.10 -0.17
C SER A 13 10.83 -7.57 0.19
N HIS A 14 9.86 -8.25 0.78
CA HIS A 14 9.90 -9.67 1.15
C HIS A 14 9.23 -10.57 0.09
N GLY A 15 8.75 -10.01 -1.02
CA GLY A 15 8.06 -10.78 -2.05
C GLY A 15 6.58 -11.04 -1.76
N ILE A 16 6.00 -10.41 -0.73
CA ILE A 16 4.60 -10.61 -0.36
C ILE A 16 3.71 -9.63 -1.11
N ARG A 17 2.64 -10.15 -1.71
CA ARG A 17 1.64 -9.36 -2.42
C ARG A 17 0.83 -8.52 -1.44
N VAL A 18 0.63 -7.26 -1.80
CA VAL A 18 -0.22 -6.31 -1.10
C VAL A 18 -1.19 -5.65 -2.06
N HIS A 19 -2.37 -5.32 -1.55
CA HIS A 19 -3.42 -4.63 -2.26
C HIS A 19 -3.54 -3.21 -1.72
N VAL A 20 -3.06 -2.23 -2.49
CA VAL A 20 -3.18 -0.82 -2.12
C VAL A 20 -4.60 -0.35 -2.41
N ILE A 21 -5.28 0.08 -1.35
CA ILE A 21 -6.70 0.48 -1.39
C ILE A 21 -6.90 2.00 -1.30
N ARG A 22 -5.95 2.74 -0.71
CA ARG A 22 -6.10 4.18 -0.49
C ARG A 22 -4.77 4.92 -0.36
N TRP A 23 -4.69 6.11 -0.94
CA TRP A 23 -3.66 7.12 -0.69
C TRP A 23 -4.25 8.23 0.16
N ASP A 24 -3.69 8.45 1.34
CA ASP A 24 -4.06 9.56 2.20
C ASP A 24 -3.06 10.70 1.96
N ILE A 25 -3.53 11.74 1.25
CA ILE A 25 -2.72 12.88 0.84
C ILE A 25 -2.49 13.82 2.03
N GLY A 26 -3.42 13.86 2.99
CA GLY A 26 -3.30 14.70 4.18
C GLY A 26 -2.12 14.25 5.04
N GLU A 27 -2.02 12.95 5.28
CA GLU A 27 -0.99 12.34 6.13
C GLU A 27 0.20 11.76 5.35
N ASN A 28 0.22 11.96 4.02
CA ASN A 28 1.24 11.43 3.10
C ASN A 28 1.55 9.93 3.32
N ARG A 29 0.50 9.11 3.36
CA ARG A 29 0.60 7.66 3.61
C ARG A 29 -0.20 6.82 2.62
N VAL A 30 0.27 5.61 2.41
CA VAL A 30 -0.35 4.57 1.60
C VAL A 30 -0.98 3.56 2.52
N ILE A 31 -2.23 3.21 2.25
CA ILE A 31 -3.00 2.22 3.00
C ILE A 31 -3.25 1.03 2.10
N PHE A 32 -2.92 -0.16 2.60
CA PHE A 32 -2.96 -1.41 1.86
C PHE A 32 -3.33 -2.58 2.75
N LEU A 33 -3.83 -3.64 2.12
CA LEU A 33 -4.06 -4.95 2.72
C LEU A 33 -2.91 -5.87 2.33
N ARG A 34 -2.47 -6.70 3.26
CA ARG A 34 -1.42 -7.70 3.03
C ARG A 34 -2.06 -9.09 2.99
N ASP A 35 -1.67 -9.88 1.99
CA ASP A 35 -2.16 -11.25 1.89
C ASP A 35 -1.72 -12.06 3.11
N GLY A 36 -2.68 -12.73 3.77
CA GLY A 36 -2.45 -13.51 4.98
C GLY A 36 -2.27 -12.70 6.27
N TYR A 37 -2.66 -11.42 6.30
CA TYR A 37 -2.58 -10.57 7.49
C TYR A 37 -3.95 -10.34 8.14
N GLU A 38 -4.20 -10.99 9.27
CA GLU A 38 -5.51 -11.00 9.94
C GLU A 38 -5.86 -9.69 10.66
N HIS A 39 -4.88 -8.81 10.90
CA HIS A 39 -5.11 -7.56 11.62
C HIS A 39 -5.71 -6.44 10.75
N GLY A 40 -5.93 -6.68 9.44
CA GLY A 40 -6.63 -5.77 8.54
C GLY A 40 -5.72 -4.76 7.81
N GLU A 41 -6.13 -3.49 7.81
CA GLU A 41 -5.45 -2.41 7.07
C GLU A 41 -4.07 -2.08 7.63
N CYS A 42 -3.07 -2.02 6.76
CA CYS A 42 -1.72 -1.55 7.06
C CYS A 42 -1.46 -0.20 6.42
N PHE A 43 -0.52 0.56 6.98
CA PHE A 43 -0.09 1.83 6.40
C PHE A 43 1.43 2.02 6.42
N ARG A 44 1.92 2.73 5.41
CA ARG A 44 3.32 3.20 5.29
C ARG A 44 3.35 4.61 4.72
N SER A 45 4.41 5.36 5.02
CA SER A 45 4.61 6.66 4.36
C SER A 45 4.81 6.45 2.85
N VAL A 46 4.45 7.44 2.04
CA VAL A 46 4.64 7.38 0.58
C VAL A 46 6.11 7.15 0.22
N GLU A 47 7.04 7.79 0.93
CA GLU A 47 8.49 7.61 0.73
C GLU A 47 8.92 6.16 0.95
N ASN A 48 8.60 5.59 2.12
CA ASN A 48 8.94 4.20 2.42
C ASN A 48 8.27 3.22 1.45
N PHE A 49 7.03 3.53 1.03
CA PHE A 49 6.31 2.71 0.07
C PHE A 49 7.01 2.69 -1.29
N ASN A 50 7.43 3.84 -1.81
CA ASN A 50 8.12 3.93 -3.09
C ASN A 50 9.48 3.22 -3.10
N GLU A 51 10.18 3.17 -1.96
CA GLU A 51 11.47 2.48 -1.84
C GLU A 51 11.33 0.96 -1.72
N ASN A 52 10.31 0.49 -0.99
CA ASN A 52 10.20 -0.91 -0.59
C ASN A 52 9.16 -1.73 -1.37
N PHE A 53 8.28 -1.08 -2.12
CA PHE A 53 7.19 -1.75 -2.83
C PHE A 53 7.34 -1.59 -4.34
N LYS A 54 7.12 -2.69 -5.06
CA LYS A 54 7.19 -2.73 -6.52
C LYS A 54 5.80 -3.02 -7.08
N ARG A 55 5.38 -2.21 -8.06
CA ARG A 55 4.09 -2.44 -8.73
C ARG A 55 4.17 -3.76 -9.50
N VAL A 56 3.15 -4.60 -9.32
CA VAL A 56 2.91 -5.75 -10.19
C VAL A 56 1.80 -5.35 -11.14
N ASP A 57 2.17 -5.04 -12.38
CA ASP A 57 1.19 -5.00 -13.45
C ASP A 57 0.79 -6.44 -13.78
N ILE A 58 -0.51 -6.67 -13.85
CA ILE A 58 -1.12 -7.88 -14.42
C ILE A 58 -1.35 -7.62 -15.90
#